data_AF-B3L5L6-F1
#
_entry.id   AF-B3L5L6-F1
#
_cell.length_a   1.000
_cell.length_b   1.000
_cell.length_c   1.000
_cell.angle_alpha   90.00
_cell.angle_beta   90.00
_cell.angle_gamma   90.00
#
_symmetry.space_group_name_H-M   'P 1'
#
loop_
_entity.id
_entity.type
_entity.pdbx_description
1 polymer ?
#
loop_
_entity_poly.entity_id
_entity_poly.type
_entity_poly.pdbx_seq_one_letter_code
_entity_poly.pdbx_strand_id
1 'polypeptide(L)'
;MGFHIQGYIAMMGRGINPKTWKKMWINYKNKQIIDVYNGVAQFTNNQIAQVARVYQYRYWWWANPFGMGLIFYLGYKAWYMVYMNHKQRKVAQVVASAYGQGGQWLNPVPK
;
A
#
# COMPACT_ATOMS: atom_id res chain seq x y z
N MET A 1 0.41 8.53 19.40
CA MET A 1 -0.36 8.11 18.21
C MET A 1 0.51 7.19 17.36
N GLY A 2 0.04 5.96 17.16
CA GLY A 2 0.68 4.88 16.42
C GLY A 2 1.08 5.30 15.01
N PHE A 3 2.33 4.99 14.66
CA PHE A 3 3.10 5.60 13.59
C PHE A 3 2.31 6.00 12.33
N HIS A 4 2.00 7.31 12.23
CA HIS A 4 1.52 8.07 11.06
C HIS A 4 0.51 7.42 10.09
N ILE A 5 -0.23 6.36 10.46
CA ILE A 5 -1.23 5.72 9.59
C ILE A 5 -2.26 6.74 9.08
N GLN A 6 -2.78 7.60 9.97
CA GLN A 6 -3.65 8.71 9.59
C GLN A 6 -2.98 9.70 8.64
N GLY A 7 -1.68 9.95 8.82
CA GLY A 7 -0.88 10.78 7.93
C GLY A 7 -0.79 10.19 6.51
N TYR A 8 -0.56 8.88 6.39
CA TYR A 8 -0.57 8.18 5.10
C TYR A 8 -1.95 8.22 4.44
N ILE A 9 -3.04 8.05 5.19
CA ILE A 9 -4.41 8.19 4.66
C ILE A 9 -4.65 9.61 4.15
N ALA A 10 -4.24 10.64 4.90
CA ALA A 10 -4.32 12.02 4.44
C ALA A 10 -3.45 12.29 3.20
N MET A 11 -2.26 11.65 3.09
CA MET A 11 -1.43 11.70 1.89
C MET A 11 -2.14 11.07 0.69
N MET A 12 -2.80 9.91 0.86
CA MET A 12 -3.60 9.29 -0.20
C MET A 12 -4.76 10.19 -0.65
N GLY A 13 -5.50 10.78 0.29
CA GLY A 13 -6.58 11.73 -0.03
C GLY A 13 -6.09 12.96 -0.81
N ARG A 14 -4.91 13.48 -0.46
CA ARG A 14 -4.24 14.54 -1.25
C ARG A 14 -3.75 14.02 -2.61
N GLY A 15 -3.29 12.77 -2.67
CA GLY A 15 -2.76 12.13 -3.87
C GLY A 15 -3.80 11.90 -4.97
N ILE A 16 -5.08 11.76 -4.62
CA ILE A 16 -6.18 11.63 -5.61
C ILE A 16 -6.87 12.96 -5.93
N ASN A 17 -6.52 14.06 -5.24
CA ASN A 17 -7.18 15.35 -5.41
C ASN A 17 -6.58 16.14 -6.59
N PRO A 18 -7.37 16.52 -7.61
CA PRO A 18 -6.88 17.24 -8.78
C PRO A 18 -6.23 18.60 -8.48
N LYS A 19 -6.67 19.29 -7.42
CA LYS A 19 -6.06 20.58 -7.01
C LYS A 19 -4.60 20.38 -6.62
N THR A 20 -4.28 19.27 -5.95
CA THR A 20 -2.92 18.92 -5.57
C THR A 20 -2.07 18.55 -6.79
N TRP A 21 -2.66 17.95 -7.83
CA TRP A 21 -1.94 17.66 -9.08
C TRP A 21 -1.50 18.92 -9.80
N LYS A 22 -2.37 19.93 -9.91
CA LYS A 22 -2.02 21.23 -10.49
C LYS A 22 -0.88 21.89 -9.71
N LYS A 23 -0.94 21.86 -8.37
CA LYS A 23 0.13 22.37 -7.52
C LYS A 23 1.44 21.59 -7.72
N MET A 24 1.36 20.27 -7.82
CA MET A 24 2.50 19.41 -8.09
C MET A 24 3.13 19.73 -9.44
N TRP A 25 2.34 19.85 -10.50
CA TRP A 25 2.82 20.22 -11.84
C TRP A 25 3.67 21.49 -11.84
N ILE A 26 3.21 22.54 -11.15
CA ILE A 26 3.95 23.80 -11.00
C ILE A 26 5.23 23.60 -10.19
N ASN A 27 5.15 22.87 -9.07
CA ASN A 27 6.29 22.63 -8.17
C ASN A 27 7.40 21.76 -8.77
N TYR A 28 7.09 20.96 -9.79
CA TYR A 28 8.04 20.11 -10.49
C TYR A 28 8.47 20.69 -11.85
N LYS A 29 8.03 21.91 -12.19
CA LYS A 29 8.53 22.62 -13.36
C LYS A 29 10.05 22.79 -13.24
N ASN A 30 10.79 22.30 -14.24
CA ASN A 30 12.25 22.30 -14.31
C ASN A 30 12.98 21.40 -13.30
N LYS A 31 12.29 20.49 -12.60
CA LYS A 31 12.95 19.46 -11.77
C LYS A 31 13.33 18.25 -12.61
N GLN A 32 14.45 17.61 -12.29
CA GLN A 32 14.85 16.35 -12.90
C GLN A 32 14.18 15.18 -12.18
N ILE A 33 14.05 14.05 -12.87
CA ILE A 33 13.52 12.80 -12.29
C ILE A 33 14.36 12.37 -11.08
N ILE A 34 15.68 12.58 -11.12
CA ILE A 34 16.59 12.25 -10.03
C ILE A 34 16.25 13.02 -8.73
N ASP A 35 15.80 14.27 -8.84
CA ASP A 35 15.39 15.08 -7.68
C ASP A 35 14.14 14.48 -7.02
N VAL A 36 13.22 13.96 -7.84
CA VAL A 36 12.00 13.30 -7.37
C VAL A 36 12.35 12.00 -6.65
N TYR A 37 13.20 11.18 -7.27
CA TYR A 37 13.65 9.91 -6.71
C TYR A 37 14.36 10.12 -5.36
N ASN A 38 15.34 11.03 -5.31
CA ASN A 38 16.07 11.35 -4.09
C ASN A 38 15.15 11.88 -2.98
N GLY A 39 14.16 12.71 -3.35
CA GLY A 39 13.15 13.19 -2.40
C GLY A 39 12.31 12.07 -1.78
N VAL A 40 11.86 11.10 -2.59
CA VAL A 40 11.08 9.94 -2.11
C VAL A 40 11.96 9.01 -1.27
N ALA A 41 13.20 8.77 -1.67
CA ALA A 41 14.15 7.95 -0.93
C ALA A 41 14.44 8.57 0.44
N GLN A 42 14.72 9.88 0.51
CA GLN A 42 14.94 10.59 1.77
C GLN A 42 13.71 10.58 2.66
N PHE A 43 12.52 10.82 2.10
CA PHE A 43 11.27 10.72 2.85
C PHE A 43 11.10 9.33 3.47
N THR A 44 11.32 8.27 2.69
CA THR A 44 11.20 6.88 3.15
C THR A 44 12.21 6.55 4.23
N ASN A 45 13.47 6.94 4.03
CA ASN A 45 14.53 6.75 5.01
C ASN A 45 14.20 7.44 6.34
N ASN A 46 13.67 8.66 6.31
CA ASN A 46 13.29 9.38 7.52
C ASN A 46 12.17 8.66 8.30
N GLN A 47 11.21 8.02 7.61
CA GLN A 47 10.18 7.23 8.30
C GLN A 47 10.79 6.00 8.99
N ILE A 48 11.66 5.27 8.29
CA ILE A 48 12.32 4.07 8.84
C ILE A 48 13.25 4.44 10.00
N ALA A 49 14.05 5.49 9.85
CA ALA A 49 14.97 5.97 10.88
C ALA A 49 14.25 6.41 12.15
N GLN A 50 13.10 7.10 12.02
CA GLN A 50 12.27 7.46 13.17
C GLN A 50 11.77 6.22 13.91
N VAL A 51 11.28 5.23 13.19
CA VAL A 51 10.83 3.97 13.80
C VAL A 51 11.98 3.29 14.54
N ALA A 52 13.12 3.10 13.88
CA ALA A 52 14.28 2.43 14.47
C ALA A 52 14.78 3.13 15.74
N ARG A 53 14.81 4.47 15.73
CA ARG A 53 15.28 5.26 16.87
C ARG A 53 14.28 5.26 18.01
N VAL A 54 12.99 5.52 17.74
CA VAL A 54 11.96 5.68 18.76
C VAL A 54 11.60 4.35 19.42
N TYR A 55 11.74 3.22 18.72
CA TYR A 55 11.51 1.88 19.27
C TYR A 55 12.38 1.56 20.50
N GLN A 56 13.55 2.19 20.61
CA GLN A 56 14.48 1.94 21.71
C GLN A 56 14.00 2.49 23.06
N TYR A 57 13.15 3.51 23.09
CA TYR A 57 12.82 4.23 24.33
C TYR A 57 11.35 4.65 24.45
N ARG A 58 10.48 4.30 23.49
CA ARG A 58 9.07 4.69 23.51
C ARG A 58 8.18 3.57 22.99
N TYR A 59 7.06 3.39 23.67
CA TYR A 59 5.98 2.50 23.25
C TYR A 59 4.83 3.29 22.63
N TRP A 60 4.24 2.76 21.56
CA TRP A 60 3.01 3.28 20.97
C TRP A 60 1.77 2.67 21.64
N TRP A 61 0.60 3.26 21.39
CA TRP A 61 -0.67 2.77 21.95
C TRP A 61 -1.01 1.33 21.53
N TRP A 62 -0.45 0.85 20.42
CA TRP A 62 -0.64 -0.50 19.91
C TRP A 62 0.48 -1.47 20.31
N ALA A 63 1.38 -1.07 21.21
CA ALA A 63 2.45 -1.93 21.70
C ALA A 63 1.88 -3.26 22.24
N ASN A 64 2.48 -4.36 21.83
CA ASN A 64 2.01 -5.72 22.08
C ASN A 64 3.23 -6.68 22.14
N PRO A 65 3.08 -7.91 22.66
CA PRO A 65 4.18 -8.87 22.79
C PRO A 65 4.88 -9.25 21.47
N PHE A 66 4.20 -9.09 20.33
CA PHE A 66 4.75 -9.32 18.99
C PHE A 66 5.39 -8.07 18.38
N GLY A 67 5.44 -6.96 19.13
CA GLY A 67 6.03 -5.69 18.73
C GLY A 67 5.44 -5.15 17.42
N MET A 68 6.34 -4.76 16.50
CA MET A 68 5.98 -4.28 15.18
C MET A 68 5.50 -5.36 14.21
N GLY A 69 5.76 -6.64 14.50
CA GLY A 69 5.37 -7.75 13.63
C GLY A 69 3.87 -7.79 13.39
N LEU A 70 3.07 -7.54 14.43
CA LEU A 70 1.62 -7.46 14.33
C LEU A 70 1.16 -6.32 13.42
N ILE A 71 1.82 -5.15 13.47
CA ILE A 71 1.46 -4.00 12.64
C ILE A 71 1.77 -4.25 11.17
N PHE A 72 2.94 -4.85 10.87
CA PHE A 72 3.27 -5.23 9.50
C PHE A 72 2.33 -6.31 8.95
N TYR A 73 1.97 -7.31 9.78
CA TYR A 73 0.99 -8.31 9.42
C TYR A 73 -0.38 -7.68 9.10
N LEU A 74 -0.88 -6.77 9.94
CA LEU A 74 -2.14 -6.08 9.70
C LEU A 74 -2.09 -5.21 8.43
N GLY A 75 -0.97 -4.53 8.17
CA GLY A 75 -0.76 -3.80 6.92
C GLY A 75 -0.83 -4.69 5.69
N TYR A 76 -0.11 -5.83 5.72
CA TYR A 76 -0.18 -6.84 4.65
C TYR A 76 -1.59 -7.40 4.48
N LYS A 77 -2.25 -7.77 5.57
CA LYS A 77 -3.60 -8.36 5.55
C LYS A 77 -4.63 -7.37 5.01
N ALA A 78 -4.53 -6.09 5.38
CA ALA A 78 -5.37 -5.04 4.83
C ALA A 78 -5.16 -4.88 3.32
N TRP A 79 -3.91 -4.80 2.84
CA TRP A 79 -3.61 -4.77 1.40
C TRP A 79 -4.20 -5.98 0.67
N TYR A 80 -4.01 -7.19 1.21
CA TYR A 80 -4.52 -8.41 0.62
C TYR A 80 -6.05 -8.39 0.49
N MET A 81 -6.75 -8.01 1.55
CA MET A 81 -8.23 -7.98 1.54
C MET A 81 -8.80 -6.88 0.64
N VAL A 82 -8.16 -5.71 0.60
CA VAL A 82 -8.65 -4.58 -0.22
C VAL A 82 -8.35 -4.81 -1.70
N TYR A 83 -7.14 -5.23 -2.05
CA TYR A 83 -6.71 -5.34 -3.43
C TYR A 83 -6.82 -6.76 -3.98
N MET A 84 -6.12 -7.72 -3.36
CA MET A 84 -5.97 -9.07 -3.94
C MET A 84 -7.29 -9.84 -3.93
N ASN A 85 -8.04 -9.79 -2.82
CA ASN A 85 -9.34 -10.44 -2.72
C ASN A 85 -10.35 -9.80 -3.69
N HIS A 86 -10.36 -8.47 -3.82
CA HIS A 86 -11.19 -7.80 -4.81
C HIS A 86 -10.83 -8.23 -6.25
N LYS A 87 -9.53 -8.37 -6.55
CA LYS A 87 -9.05 -8.90 -7.84
C LYS A 87 -9.54 -10.34 -8.07
N GLN A 88 -9.41 -11.22 -7.08
CA GLN A 88 -9.88 -12.62 -7.16
C GLN A 88 -11.38 -12.71 -7.42
N ARG A 89 -12.20 -11.86 -6.79
CA ARG A 89 -13.64 -11.81 -7.03
C ARG A 89 -13.97 -11.44 -8.48
N LYS A 90 -13.29 -10.44 -9.05
CA LYS A 90 -13.47 -10.09 -10.47
C LYS A 90 -13.06 -11.23 -11.38
N VAL A 91 -11.92 -11.87 -11.12
CA VAL A 91 -11.47 -13.03 -11.90
C VAL A 91 -12.47 -14.18 -11.81
N ALA A 92 -13.02 -14.47 -10.63
CA ALA A 92 -14.03 -15.50 -10.47
C ALA A 92 -15.28 -15.22 -11.33
N GLN A 93 -15.77 -13.98 -11.38
CA GLN A 93 -16.89 -13.59 -12.24
C GLN A 93 -16.56 -13.72 -13.73
N VAL A 94 -15.35 -13.31 -14.13
CA VAL A 94 -14.89 -13.45 -15.52
C VAL A 94 -14.80 -14.92 -15.93
N VAL A 95 -14.21 -15.77 -15.08
CA VAL A 95 -14.08 -17.19 -15.39
C VAL A 95 -15.43 -17.89 -15.40
N ALA A 96 -16.30 -17.59 -14.43
CA ALA A 96 -17.64 -18.16 -14.38
C ALA A 96 -18.48 -17.80 -15.62
N SER A 97 -18.37 -16.56 -16.10
CA SER A 97 -19.10 -16.11 -17.30
C SER A 97 -18.51 -16.65 -18.61
N ALA A 98 -17.21 -16.86 -18.69
CA ALA A 98 -16.55 -17.34 -19.92
C ALA A 98 -16.52 -18.87 -20.05
N TYR A 99 -16.28 -19.59 -18.95
CA TYR A 99 -15.96 -21.03 -18.96
C TYR A 99 -16.77 -21.85 -17.95
N GLY A 100 -17.72 -21.22 -17.23
CA GLY A 100 -18.40 -21.83 -16.08
C GLY A 100 -17.57 -21.76 -14.80
N GLN A 101 -18.24 -21.91 -13.65
CA GLN A 101 -17.56 -21.87 -12.35
C GLN A 101 -16.55 -23.03 -12.25
N GLY A 102 -15.29 -22.70 -11.98
CA GLY A 102 -14.21 -23.70 -11.97
C GLY A 102 -13.69 -24.08 -13.37
N GLY A 103 -14.15 -23.39 -14.42
CA GLY A 103 -13.74 -23.64 -15.81
C GLY A 103 -12.23 -23.61 -16.05
N GLN A 104 -11.52 -22.78 -15.29
CA GLN A 104 -10.05 -22.69 -15.31
C GLN A 104 -9.34 -23.94 -14.76
N TRP A 105 -10.08 -24.84 -14.09
CA TRP A 105 -9.58 -26.08 -13.49
C TRP A 105 -10.20 -27.33 -14.14
N LEU A 106 -10.85 -27.20 -15.30
CA LEU A 106 -11.34 -28.35 -16.05
C LEU A 106 -10.16 -29.17 -16.56
N ASN A 107 -10.35 -30.50 -16.58
CA ASN A 107 -9.38 -31.41 -17.19
C ASN A 107 -9.26 -31.16 -18.70
N PRO A 108 -8.10 -31.47 -19.30
CA PRO A 108 -7.97 -31.41 -20.75
C PRO A 108 -8.96 -32.37 -21.42
N VAL A 109 -9.36 -32.03 -22.65
CA VAL A 109 -10.26 -32.87 -23.45
C VAL A 109 -9.59 -34.24 -23.69
N PRO A 110 -10.25 -35.36 -23.37
CA PRO A 110 -9.71 -36.70 -23.64
C PRO A 110 -9.40 -36.90 -25.13
N LYS A 111 -8.33 -37.64 -25.44
CA LYS A 111 -7.93 -38.01 -26.80
C LYS A 111 -8.60 -39.30 -27.24
#